data_AF-A0A964QXD3-F1
#
_entry.id   AF-A0A964QXD3-F1
#
_cell.length_a   1.000
_cell.length_b   1.000
_cell.length_c   1.000
_cell.angle_alpha   90.00
_cell.angle_beta   90.00
_cell.angle_gamma   90.00
#
_symmetry.space_group_name_H-M   'P 1'
#
loop_
_entity.id
_entity.type
_entity.pdbx_description
1 polymer ?
#
loop_
_entity_poly.entity_id
_entity_poly.type
_entity_poly.pdbx_seq_one_letter_code
_entity_poly.pdbx_strand_id
1 'polypeptide(L)'
;MSQPSRKREDWRKQWRAQCRRQLNRPTLSRIKYGFAYVYKPVLDDSPSRAFGTMAEYRRWCRMKLPRYLGYWPAPAQHAGK
;
A
#
# COMPACT_ATOMS: atom_id res chain seq x y z
N MET A 1 -6.98 24.39 30.26
CA MET A 1 -6.63 22.96 30.07
C MET A 1 -7.61 22.37 29.05
N SER A 2 -7.16 22.13 27.81
CA SER A 2 -8.04 21.62 26.74
C SER A 2 -8.28 20.13 26.97
N GLN A 3 -9.53 19.75 27.27
CA GLN A 3 -9.87 18.33 27.42
C GLN A 3 -9.67 17.61 26.08
N PRO A 4 -8.97 16.46 26.05
CA PRO A 4 -8.89 15.68 24.83
C PRO A 4 -10.30 15.23 24.44
N SER A 5 -10.74 15.58 23.23
CA SER A 5 -12.04 15.14 22.72
C SER A 5 -12.18 13.62 22.90
N ARG A 6 -13.37 13.18 23.30
CA ARG A 6 -13.86 11.80 23.50
C ARG A 6 -13.49 10.76 22.41
N LYS A 7 -12.83 11.18 21.32
CA LYS A 7 -12.45 10.44 20.10
C LYS A 7 -11.12 9.67 20.17
N ARG A 8 -10.51 9.49 21.35
CA ARG A 8 -9.22 8.77 21.51
C ARG A 8 -9.25 7.55 22.44
N GLU A 9 -10.41 7.10 22.90
CA GLU A 9 -10.53 5.89 23.71
C GLU A 9 -10.41 4.62 22.83
N ASP A 10 -9.17 4.23 22.62
CA ASP A 10 -8.68 2.99 22.00
C ASP A 10 -8.98 2.78 20.50
N TRP A 11 -8.33 3.60 19.67
CA TRP A 11 -8.33 3.43 18.22
C TRP A 11 -7.90 2.01 17.78
N ARG A 12 -7.04 1.32 18.55
CA ARG A 12 -6.60 -0.04 18.25
C ARG A 12 -7.74 -1.03 18.42
N LYS A 13 -8.52 -0.92 19.50
CA LYS A 13 -9.71 -1.75 19.71
C LYS A 13 -10.76 -1.49 18.63
N GLN A 14 -10.97 -0.23 18.25
CA GLN A 14 -11.89 0.14 17.16
C GLN A 14 -11.44 -0.44 15.82
N TRP A 15 -10.15 -0.32 15.50
CA TRP A 15 -9.53 -0.90 14.30
C TRP A 15 -9.67 -2.42 14.29
N ARG A 16 -9.33 -3.12 15.38
CA ARG A 16 -9.52 -4.59 15.48
C ARG A 16 -10.98 -5.00 15.30
N ALA A 17 -11.91 -4.25 15.89
CA ALA A 17 -13.34 -4.51 15.73
C ALA A 17 -13.80 -4.29 14.28
N GLN A 18 -13.28 -3.28 13.59
CA GLN A 18 -13.51 -3.07 12.17
C GLN A 18 -12.97 -4.24 11.33
N CYS A 19 -11.75 -4.69 11.57
CA CYS A 19 -11.17 -5.85 10.88
C CYS A 19 -12.05 -7.10 11.04
N ARG A 20 -12.51 -7.40 12.25
CA ARG A 20 -13.44 -8.52 12.50
C ARG A 20 -14.74 -8.39 11.71
N ARG A 21 -15.37 -7.20 11.69
CA ARG A 21 -16.58 -6.97 10.88
C ARG A 21 -16.34 -7.17 9.39
N GLN A 22 -15.18 -6.78 8.87
CA GLN A 22 -14.83 -6.98 7.45
C GLN A 22 -14.64 -8.46 7.11
N LEU A 23 -13.99 -9.23 7.99
CA LEU A 23 -13.80 -10.67 7.80
C LEU A 23 -15.12 -11.44 7.82
N ASN A 24 -16.10 -11.00 8.61
CA ASN A 24 -17.43 -11.61 8.69
C ASN A 24 -18.34 -11.31 7.48
N ARG A 25 -17.92 -10.45 6.53
CA ARG A 25 -18.70 -10.16 5.32
C ARG A 25 -18.66 -11.36 4.37
N PRO A 26 -19.76 -11.65 3.64
CA PRO A 26 -19.76 -12.64 2.58
C PRO A 26 -18.63 -12.39 1.57
N THR A 27 -18.02 -13.46 1.05
CA THR A 27 -16.90 -13.38 0.11
C THR A 27 -17.20 -12.51 -1.10
N LEU A 28 -18.39 -12.63 -1.68
CA LEU A 28 -18.80 -11.79 -2.82
C LEU A 28 -18.87 -10.31 -2.46
N SER A 29 -19.30 -9.95 -1.25
CA SER A 29 -19.29 -8.57 -0.78
C SER A 29 -17.86 -8.04 -0.59
N ARG A 30 -16.94 -8.90 -0.13
CA ARG A 30 -15.52 -8.54 -0.01
C ARG A 30 -14.88 -8.33 -1.38
N ILE A 31 -15.22 -9.13 -2.39
CA ILE A 31 -14.74 -8.92 -3.76
C ILE A 31 -15.35 -7.63 -4.33
N LYS A 32 -16.66 -7.44 -4.22
CA LYS A 32 -17.36 -6.27 -4.76
C LYS A 32 -16.85 -4.93 -4.22
N TYR A 33 -16.51 -4.87 -2.93
CA TYR A 33 -16.17 -3.62 -2.25
C TYR A 33 -14.72 -3.54 -1.71
N GLY A 34 -13.97 -4.64 -1.77
CA GLY A 34 -12.61 -4.70 -1.21
C GLY A 34 -11.52 -4.27 -2.20
N PHE A 35 -11.81 -4.28 -3.50
CA PHE A 35 -10.92 -3.75 -4.52
C PHE A 35 -11.27 -2.30 -4.81
N ALA A 36 -10.30 -1.41 -4.59
CA ALA A 36 -10.35 -0.05 -5.09
C ALA A 36 -9.39 0.05 -6.26
N TYR A 37 -9.87 0.58 -7.39
CA TYR A 37 -8.96 1.01 -8.43
C TYR A 37 -8.17 2.21 -7.91
N VAL A 38 -6.85 2.06 -7.87
CA VAL A 38 -5.92 3.14 -7.56
C VAL A 38 -5.00 3.24 -8.76
N TYR A 39 -5.07 4.39 -9.43
CA TYR A 39 -4.13 4.72 -10.49
C TYR A 39 -2.71 4.68 -9.95
N LYS A 40 -1.87 3.86 -10.58
CA LYS A 40 -0.44 3.73 -10.27
C LYS A 40 0.34 4.51 -11.33
N PRO A 41 0.82 5.72 -11.01
CA PRO A 41 1.54 6.56 -11.96
C PRO A 41 2.67 5.80 -12.62
N VAL A 42 2.89 6.01 -13.91
CA VAL A 42 3.90 5.35 -14.75
C VAL A 42 3.64 3.87 -15.03
N LEU A 43 3.10 3.11 -14.07
CA LEU A 43 2.77 1.69 -14.25
C LEU A 43 1.52 1.51 -15.10
N ASP A 44 0.49 2.30 -14.84
CA ASP A 44 -0.78 2.22 -15.56
C ASP A 44 -0.76 2.99 -16.91
N ASP A 45 0.33 3.72 -17.19
CA ASP A 45 0.47 4.57 -18.39
C ASP A 45 0.92 3.79 -19.64
N SER A 46 1.26 2.51 -19.50
CA SER A 46 1.71 1.65 -20.59
C SER A 46 1.24 0.22 -20.34
N PRO A 47 0.74 -0.50 -21.36
CA PRO A 47 0.23 -1.86 -21.19
C PRO A 47 1.31 -2.87 -20.78
N SER A 48 2.56 -2.64 -21.18
CA SER A 48 3.69 -3.49 -20.80
C SER A 48 5.02 -2.73 -20.81
N ARG A 49 6.03 -3.33 -20.17
CA ARG A 49 7.43 -2.90 -20.20
C ARG A 49 8.35 -4.09 -19.97
N ALA A 50 9.39 -4.21 -20.77
CA ALA A 50 10.42 -5.24 -20.64
C ALA A 50 11.80 -4.60 -20.51
N PHE A 51 12.72 -5.30 -19.87
CA PHE A 51 14.11 -4.88 -19.65
C PHE A 51 15.02 -6.05 -20.01
N GLY A 52 16.20 -5.77 -20.58
CA GLY A 52 17.17 -6.81 -20.92
C GLY A 52 17.90 -7.33 -19.67
N THR A 53 17.99 -6.51 -18.61
CA THR A 53 18.64 -6.91 -17.36
C THR A 53 17.90 -6.40 -16.11
N MET A 54 18.18 -7.05 -14.97
CA MET A 54 17.72 -6.56 -13.67
C MET A 54 18.35 -5.20 -13.28
N ALA A 55 19.54 -4.89 -13.78
CA ALA A 55 20.20 -3.62 -13.51
C ALA A 55 19.46 -2.45 -14.20
N GLU A 56 19.04 -2.65 -15.45
CA GLU A 56 18.20 -1.71 -16.19
C GLU A 56 16.85 -1.49 -15.51
N TYR A 57 16.16 -2.56 -15.14
CA TYR A 57 14.90 -2.50 -14.41
C TYR A 57 15.02 -1.67 -13.12
N ARG A 58 16.00 -1.98 -12.26
CA ARG A 58 16.21 -1.25 -10.99
C ARG A 58 16.55 0.22 -11.22
N ARG A 59 17.32 0.53 -12.27
CA ARG A 59 17.65 1.92 -12.64
C ARG A 59 16.40 2.67 -13.07
N TRP A 60 15.58 2.06 -13.93
CA TRP A 60 14.32 2.64 -14.37
C TRP A 60 13.36 2.89 -13.20
N CYS A 61 13.20 1.93 -12.28
CA CYS A 61 12.38 2.11 -11.08
C CYS A 61 12.79 3.34 -10.25
N ARG A 62 14.09 3.57 -10.06
CA ARG A 62 14.61 4.74 -9.33
C ARG A 62 14.38 6.06 -10.05
N MET A 63 14.33 6.05 -11.38
CA MET A 63 14.20 7.28 -12.17
C MET A 63 12.74 7.65 -12.45
N LYS A 64 11.85 6.66 -12.54
CA LYS A 64 10.50 6.85 -13.05
C LYS A 64 9.40 6.58 -12.03
N LEU A 65 9.60 5.66 -11.08
CA LEU A 65 8.53 5.30 -10.15
C LEU A 65 8.55 6.15 -8.87
N PRO A 66 7.39 6.60 -8.39
CA PRO A 66 7.28 7.18 -7.05
C PRO A 66 7.76 6.23 -5.95
N ARG A 67 8.45 6.77 -4.93
CA ARG A 67 9.00 5.97 -3.82
C ARG A 67 7.94 5.18 -3.05
N TYR A 68 6.72 5.70 -2.92
CA TYR A 68 5.65 5.05 -2.16
C TYR A 68 5.17 3.73 -2.78
N LEU A 69 5.48 3.47 -4.05
CA LEU A 69 5.12 2.21 -4.72
C LEU A 69 6.03 1.04 -4.31
N GLY A 70 7.13 1.28 -3.60
CA GLY A 70 7.96 0.21 -3.02
C GLY A 70 8.91 -0.51 -3.99
N TYR A 71 9.04 -0.04 -5.23
CA TYR A 71 9.97 -0.62 -6.22
C TYR A 71 11.42 -0.13 -6.10
N TRP A 72 11.66 0.78 -5.16
CA TRP A 72 13.00 1.28 -4.86
C TRP A 72 13.75 0.29 -3.96
N PRO A 73 15.09 0.31 -3.95
CA PRO A 73 15.86 -0.42 -2.97
C PRO A 73 15.37 -0.10 -1.55
N ALA A 74 15.32 -1.11 -0.69
CA ALA A 74 15.04 -0.91 0.71
C ALA A 74 16.04 0.10 1.30
N PRO A 75 15.60 1.00 2.19
CA PRO A 75 16.52 1.88 2.88
C PRO A 75 17.59 1.07 3.63
N ALA A 76 18.83 1.55 3.65
CA ALA A 76 19.98 0.83 4.21
C ALA A 76 19.76 0.37 5.67
N GLN A 77 18.94 1.10 6.43
CA GLN A 77 18.54 0.76 7.81
C GLN A 77 17.80 -0.59 7.96
N HIS A 78 17.38 -1.21 6.85
CA HIS A 78 16.69 -2.50 6.83
C HIS A 78 17.48 -3.60 6.09
N ALA A 79 18.66 -3.30 5.57
CA ALA A 79 19.43 -4.21 4.71
C ALA A 79 20.29 -5.25 5.47
N GLY A 80 20.26 -5.24 6.81
CA GLY A 80 21.13 -6.07 7.66
C GLY A 80 20.49 -6.57 8.94
N LYS A 81 19.19 -6.90 8.91
CA LYS A 81 18.57 -7.74 9.95
C LYS A 81 18.37 -9.14 9.41
#